data_AF-A0A936HVX7-F1
#
_entry.id   AF-A0A936HVX7-F1
#
_cell.length_a   1.000
_cell.length_b   1.000
_cell.length_c   1.000
_cell.angle_alpha   90.00
_cell.angle_beta   90.00
_cell.angle_gamma   90.00
#
_symmetry.space_group_name_H-M   'P 1'
#
loop_
_entity.id
_entity.type
_entity.pdbx_description
1 polymer ?
#
loop_
_entity_poly.entity_id
_entity_poly.type
_entity_poly.pdbx_seq_one_letter_code
_entity_poly.pdbx_strand_id
1 'polypeptide(L)' 'MALNLNPNLSEAGKRYFSAYSPGDDFYELLIGAHRDLSDEQSELLNARLILLLANHIGDIATLREALAVARKGV' A
#
# COMPACT_ATOMS: atom_id res chain seq x y z
N MET A 1 16.58 0.59 5.05
CA MET A 1 16.28 1.36 3.83
C MET A 1 15.45 2.58 4.22
N ALA A 2 15.66 3.74 3.60
CA ALA A 2 14.85 4.93 3.93
C ALA A 2 13.42 4.78 3.36
N LEU A 3 12.42 5.31 4.06
CA LEU A 3 11.04 5.34 3.57
C LEU A 3 10.94 6.19 2.28
N ASN A 4 10.37 5.62 1.21
CA ASN A 4 10.07 6.36 -0.02
C ASN A 4 8.64 6.92 0.04
N LEU A 5 8.50 8.24 -0.14
CA LEU A 5 7.21 8.94 -0.15
C LEU A 5 6.71 9.27 -1.56
N ASN A 6 7.53 9.01 -2.59
CA ASN A 6 7.17 9.26 -3.97
C ASN A 6 6.44 8.05 -4.57
N PRO A 7 5.58 8.25 -5.59
CA PRO A 7 4.98 7.16 -6.34
C PRO A 7 6.05 6.21 -6.89
N ASN A 8 6.00 4.95 -6.49
CA ASN A 8 6.99 3.93 -6.84
C ASN A 8 6.34 2.59 -7.22
N LEU A 9 5.08 2.62 -7.63
CA LEU A 9 4.36 1.43 -8.11
C LEU A 9 4.81 1.13 -9.53
N SER A 10 5.20 -0.13 -9.77
CA SER A 10 5.61 -0.63 -11.07
C SER A 10 5.46 -2.14 -11.12
N GLU A 11 5.28 -2.68 -12.33
CA GLU A 11 5.16 -4.12 -12.57
C GLU A 11 6.30 -4.54 -13.53
N ALA A 12 7.09 -5.53 -13.12
CA ALA A 12 8.25 -5.96 -13.89
C ALA A 12 7.84 -6.44 -15.29
N GLY A 13 8.41 -5.85 -16.34
CA GLY A 13 8.10 -6.19 -17.73
C GLY A 13 6.91 -5.45 -18.34
N LYS A 14 6.15 -4.69 -17.54
CA LYS A 14 5.05 -3.85 -18.05
C LYS A 14 5.55 -2.43 -18.33
N ARG A 15 5.36 -1.98 -19.57
CA ARG A 15 5.63 -0.58 -19.95
C ARG A 15 4.37 0.23 -19.80
N TYR A 16 4.37 1.10 -18.80
CA TYR A 16 3.31 2.08 -18.61
C TYR A 16 3.57 3.30 -19.50
N PHE A 17 2.59 3.65 -20.33
CA PHE A 17 2.67 4.83 -21.21
C PHE A 17 2.27 6.13 -20.49
N SER A 18 1.64 6.02 -19.33
CA SER A 18 1.32 7.12 -18.41
C SER A 18 1.89 6.81 -17.03
N ALA A 19 2.51 7.81 -16.39
CA ALA A 19 3.20 7.67 -15.11
C ALA A 19 2.26 7.31 -13.93
N TYR A 20 0.95 7.55 -14.07
CA TYR A 20 -0.04 7.30 -13.01
C TYR A 20 -0.75 5.96 -13.14
N SER A 21 -0.71 5.34 -14.32
CA SER A 21 -1.40 4.06 -14.58
C SER A 21 -1.01 2.89 -13.66
N PRO A 22 0.25 2.71 -13.19
CA PRO A 22 0.54 1.67 -12.20
C PRO A 22 -0.14 1.89 -10.85
N GLY A 23 -0.33 3.17 -10.48
CA GLY A 23 -1.08 3.53 -9.29
C GLY A 23 -2.54 3.19 -9.44
N ASP A 24 -3.15 3.57 -10.57
CA ASP A 24 -4.55 3.30 -10.88
C ASP A 24 -4.84 1.79 -10.88
N ASP A 25 -3.98 0.98 -11.50
CA ASP A 25 -4.10 -0.49 -11.52
C ASP A 25 -4.13 -1.07 -10.08
N PHE A 26 -3.23 -0.61 -9.21
CA PHE A 26 -3.20 -1.08 -7.82
C PHE A 26 -4.41 -0.58 -7.02
N TYR A 27 -4.84 0.66 -7.23
CA TYR A 27 -6.05 1.19 -6.60
C TYR A 27 -7.29 0.40 -7.02
N GLU A 28 -7.40 0.01 -8.30
CA GLU A 28 -8.49 -0.83 -8.77
C GLU A 28 -8.48 -2.22 -8.08
N LEU A 29 -7.31 -2.85 -7.97
CA LEU A 29 -7.17 -4.12 -7.24
C LEU A 29 -7.56 -3.98 -5.76
N LEU A 30 -7.16 -2.88 -5.12
CA LEU A 30 -7.50 -2.62 -3.72
C LEU A 30 -9.02 -2.45 -3.55
N ILE A 31 -9.67 -1.63 -4.39
CA ILE A 31 -11.12 -1.44 -4.39
C ILE A 31 -11.83 -2.78 -4.64
N GLY A 32 -11.33 -3.57 -5.60
CA GLY A 32 -11.86 -4.90 -5.89
C GLY A 32 -11.79 -5.84 -4.68
N ALA A 33 -10.70 -5.79 -3.90
CA ALA A 33 -10.53 -6.61 -2.70
C ALA A 33 -11.53 -6.27 -1.58
N HIS A 34 -12.05 -5.04 -1.57
CA HIS A 34 -13.07 -4.58 -0.61
C HIS A 34 -14.51 -4.86 -1.05
N ARG A 35 -14.73 -5.30 -2.28
CA ARG A 35 -16.07 -5.55 -2.81
C ARG A 35 -16.78 -6.64 -2.00
N ASP A 36 -18.06 -6.43 -1.74
CA ASP A 36 -18.95 -7.35 -1.01
C ASP A 36 -18.57 -7.59 0.47
N LEU A 37 -17.63 -6.81 1.02
CA LEU A 37 -17.28 -6.83 2.45
C LEU A 37 -18.11 -5.82 3.24
N SER A 38 -18.47 -6.17 4.48
CA SER A 38 -18.93 -5.18 5.45
C SER A 38 -17.80 -4.21 5.84
N ASP A 39 -18.14 -3.11 6.49
CA ASP A 39 -17.16 -2.15 7.00
C ASP A 39 -16.14 -2.82 7.94
N GLU A 40 -16.63 -3.65 8.87
CA GLU A 40 -15.80 -4.42 9.81
C GLU A 40 -14.85 -5.40 9.09
N GLN A 41 -15.33 -6.05 8.03
CA GLN A 41 -14.53 -6.95 7.21
C GLN A 41 -13.48 -6.19 6.40
N SER A 42 -13.83 -5.00 5.88
CA SER A 42 -12.90 -4.10 5.20
C SER A 42 -11.80 -3.60 6.13
N GLU A 43 -12.12 -3.23 7.36
CA GLU A 43 -11.13 -2.86 8.38
C GLU A 43 -10.19 -4.01 8.70
N LEU A 44 -10.74 -5.23 8.85
CA LEU A 44 -9.93 -6.43 9.09
C LEU A 44 -9.01 -6.73 7.89
N LEU A 45 -9.49 -6.57 6.66
CA LEU A 45 -8.67 -6.72 5.45
C LEU A 45 -7.50 -5.74 5.47
N ASN A 46 -7.75 -4.46 5.76
CA ASN A 46 -6.72 -3.43 5.84
C ASN A 46 -5.68 -3.75 6.92
N ALA A 47 -6.10 -4.14 8.12
CA ALA A 47 -5.19 -4.52 9.19
C ALA A 47 -4.28 -5.70 8.78
N ARG A 48 -4.85 -6.73 8.14
CA ARG A 48 -4.09 -7.88 7.64
C ARG A 48 -3.12 -7.49 6.53
N LEU A 49 -3.56 -6.65 5.59
CA LEU A 49 -2.73 -6.16 4.49
C LEU A 49 -1.52 -5.37 5.03
N ILE A 50 -1.73 -4.47 5.99
CA ILE A 50 -0.65 -3.71 6.64
C ILE A 50 0.38 -4.65 7.25
N LEU A 51 -0.05 -5.68 7.99
CA LEU A 51 0.88 -6.64 8.61
C LEU A 51 1.65 -7.47 7.58
N LEU A 52 1.00 -7.89 6.49
CA LEU A 52 1.66 -8.61 5.40
C LEU A 52 2.72 -7.74 4.71
N LEU A 53 2.39 -6.49 4.40
CA LEU A 53 3.33 -5.54 3.82
C LEU A 53 4.48 -5.20 4.77
N ALA A 54 4.19 -5.05 6.07
CA ALA A 54 5.22 -4.81 7.08
C ALA A 54 6.22 -5.97 7.16
N ASN A 55 5.72 -7.21 7.11
CA ASN A 55 6.57 -8.40 7.07
C ASN A 55 7.39 -8.48 5.78
N HIS A 56 6.81 -8.09 4.64
CA HIS A 56 7.53 -8.05 3.36
C HIS A 56 8.65 -6.99 3.35
N ILE A 57 8.42 -5.82 3.96
CA ILE A 57 9.43 -4.76 4.12
C ILE A 57 10.56 -5.23 5.05
N GLY A 58 10.21 -5.85 6.19
CA GLY A 58 11.14 -6.47 7.14
C GLY A 58 12.05 -5.53 7.94
N ASP A 59 12.24 -4.29 7.50
CA ASP A 59 13.06 -3.29 8.19
C ASP A 59 12.25 -2.45 9.20
N ILE A 60 12.50 -2.69 10.48
CA ILE A 60 11.85 -1.98 11.59
C ILE A 60 12.09 -0.47 11.55
N ALA A 61 13.25 0.00 11.07
CA ALA A 61 13.52 1.44 10.98
C ALA A 61 12.59 2.11 9.97
N THR A 62 12.44 1.50 8.79
CA THR A 62 11.49 1.94 7.75
C THR A 62 10.05 1.95 8.28
N LEU A 63 9.65 0.91 9.01
CA LEU A 63 8.29 0.83 9.59
C LEU A 63 8.03 1.91 10.64
N ARG A 64 9.03 2.23 11.48
CA ARG A 64 8.93 3.33 12.46
C ARG A 64 8.77 4.68 11.78
N GLU A 65 9.53 4.93 10.72
CA GLU A 65 9.38 6.14 9.91
C GLU A 65 7.98 6.22 9.28
N ALA A 66 7.49 5.11 8.71
CA ALA A 66 6.17 5.05 8.09
C ALA A 66 5.05 5.38 9.10
N LEU A 67 5.09 4.79 10.30
CA LEU A 67 4.13 5.09 11.36
C LEU A 67 4.19 6.55 11.82
N ALA A 68 5.40 7.11 11.94
CA ALA A 68 5.57 8.51 12.32
C ALA A 68 5.02 9.48 11.27
N VAL A 69 5.18 9.17 9.98
CA VAL A 69 4.61 9.95 8.87
C VAL A 69 3.09 9.82 8.83
N ALA A 70 2.56 8.58 8.89
CA ALA A 70 1.11 8.34 8.88
C ALA A 70 0.39 9.08 10.02
N ARG A 71 0.98 9.09 11.23
CA ARG A 71 0.40 9.79 12.39
C ARG A 71 0.36 11.32 12.25
N LYS A 72 1.15 11.93 11.36
CA LYS A 72 1.08 13.38 11.11
C LYS A 72 -0.10 13.78 10.22
N GLY A 73 -0.67 12.83 9.49
CA GLY A 73 -1.78 13.06 8.56
C GLY A 73 -3.18 12.87 9.17
N VAL A 74 -3.26 12.64 10.48
CA VAL A 74 -4.49 12.48 11.27
C VAL A 74 -4.55 13.60 12.30
#